data_AF-A0A852JVP4-F1
#
_entry.id   AF-A0A852JVP4-F1
#
_cell.length_a   1.000
_cell.length_b   1.000
_cell.length_c   1.000
_cell.angle_alpha   90.00
_cell.angle_beta   90.00
_cell.angle_gamma   90.00
#
_symmetry.space_group_name_H-M   'P 1'
#
loop_
_entity.id
_entity.type
_entity.pdbx_description
1 polymer ?
#
loop_
_entity_poly.entity_id
_entity_poly.type
_entity_poly.pdbx_seq_one_letter_code
_entity_poly.pdbx_strand_id
1 'polypeptide(L)'
;MHPVRVLLTKHMPVNEYPEKMQEWYHSALKELENKVKHYTPLVCEKKKPVPLKQYTPKIVKVLEFGRKQAGSKKEQERKQLIQRHKRELKGAIREIRKDNQYLARMQLSEIMERDAARKRKVKELLGSLATQEGEWKAMKRKKLNN
;
A
#
# COMPACT_ATOMS: atom_id res chain seq x y z
N MET A 1 7.38 -62.99 -36.00
CA MET A 1 7.69 -64.31 -36.59
C MET A 1 7.60 -65.36 -35.50
N HIS A 2 6.64 -66.29 -35.57
CA HIS A 2 6.50 -67.33 -34.53
C HIS A 2 7.47 -68.47 -34.84
N PRO A 3 8.44 -68.78 -33.96
CA PRO A 3 9.50 -69.76 -34.25
C PRO A 3 8.93 -71.15 -34.55
N VAL A 4 7.82 -71.50 -33.90
CA VAL A 4 7.09 -72.75 -34.12
C VAL A 4 6.56 -72.86 -35.56
N ARG A 5 6.04 -71.76 -36.14
CA ARG A 5 5.58 -71.76 -37.54
C ARG A 5 6.73 -72.05 -38.49
N VAL A 6 7.85 -71.36 -38.28
CA VAL A 6 9.04 -71.49 -39.14
C VAL A 6 9.59 -72.91 -39.11
N LEU A 7 9.64 -73.52 -37.91
CA LEU A 7 10.09 -74.89 -37.73
C LEU A 7 9.18 -75.88 -38.45
N LEU A 8 7.86 -75.75 -38.29
CA LEU A 8 6.89 -76.63 -38.95
C LEU A 8 6.93 -76.49 -40.48
N THR A 9 7.10 -75.29 -41.03
CA THR A 9 7.07 -75.09 -42.49
C THR A 9 8.38 -75.43 -43.21
N LYS A 10 9.55 -75.14 -42.60
CA LYS A 10 10.85 -75.22 -43.30
C LYS A 10 11.68 -76.46 -42.99
N HIS A 11 11.49 -77.07 -41.82
CA HIS A 11 12.45 -78.06 -41.30
C HIS A 11 11.88 -79.47 -41.15
N MET A 12 10.62 -79.71 -41.50
CA MET A 12 9.98 -81.02 -41.35
C MET A 12 9.58 -81.60 -42.72
N PRO A 13 10.06 -82.79 -43.12
CA PRO A 13 9.64 -83.47 -44.35
C PRO A 13 8.27 -84.14 -44.16
N VAL A 14 7.20 -83.35 -44.27
CA VAL A 14 5.81 -83.80 -43.99
C VAL A 14 5.39 -85.01 -44.83
N ASN A 15 5.92 -85.12 -46.06
CA ASN A 15 5.56 -86.15 -47.03
C ASN A 15 6.08 -87.55 -46.68
N GLU A 16 7.06 -87.67 -45.79
CA GLU A 16 7.65 -88.96 -45.38
C GLU A 16 6.97 -89.56 -44.15
N TYR A 17 6.06 -88.83 -43.52
CA TYR A 17 5.38 -89.27 -42.31
C TYR A 17 4.06 -90.00 -42.58
N PRO A 18 3.64 -90.93 -41.69
CA PRO A 18 2.33 -91.58 -41.77
C PRO A 18 1.17 -90.58 -41.79
N GLU A 19 0.07 -90.92 -42.46
CA GLU A 19 -1.09 -90.05 -42.71
C GLU A 19 -1.62 -89.35 -41.45
N LYS A 20 -1.73 -90.09 -40.33
CA LYS A 20 -2.17 -89.52 -39.04
C LYS A 20 -1.30 -88.35 -38.59
N MET A 21 0.01 -88.41 -38.83
CA MET A 21 0.95 -87.36 -38.44
C MET A 21 0.84 -86.12 -39.35
N GLN A 22 0.51 -86.33 -40.63
CA GLN A 22 0.25 -85.25 -41.59
C GLN A 22 -1.04 -84.49 -41.22
N GLU A 23 -2.09 -85.19 -40.80
CA GLU A 23 -3.33 -84.57 -40.31
C GLU A 23 -3.06 -83.67 -39.10
N TRP A 24 -2.27 -84.17 -38.14
CA TRP A 24 -1.94 -83.43 -36.92
C TRP A 24 -1.10 -82.18 -37.24
N TYR A 25 -0.19 -82.31 -38.21
CA TYR A 25 0.61 -81.20 -38.72
C TYR A 25 -0.27 -80.08 -39.31
N HIS A 26 -1.18 -80.44 -40.22
CA HIS A 26 -2.07 -79.47 -40.85
C HIS A 26 -3.05 -78.83 -39.86
N SER A 27 -3.56 -79.62 -38.90
CA SER A 27 -4.39 -79.11 -37.81
C SER A 27 -3.64 -78.09 -36.95
N ALA A 28 -2.41 -78.42 -36.53
CA ALA A 28 -1.58 -77.53 -35.71
C ALA A 28 -1.21 -76.23 -36.43
N LEU A 29 -0.91 -76.27 -37.74
CA LEU A 29 -0.69 -75.07 -38.54
C LEU A 29 -1.94 -74.19 -38.61
N LYS A 30 -3.11 -74.78 -38.84
CA LYS A 30 -4.38 -74.07 -38.91
C LYS A 30 -4.73 -73.39 -37.59
N GLU A 31 -4.49 -74.06 -36.45
CA GLU A 31 -4.67 -73.46 -35.13
C GLU A 31 -3.70 -72.30 -34.88
N LEU A 32 -2.47 -72.41 -35.36
CA LEU A 32 -1.45 -71.36 -35.23
C LEU A 32 -1.82 -70.10 -36.02
N GLU A 33 -2.40 -70.27 -37.22
CA GLU A 33 -2.82 -69.17 -38.09
C GLU A 33 -4.09 -68.49 -37.57
N ASN A 34 -5.01 -69.25 -36.98
CA ASN A 34 -6.25 -68.72 -36.40
C ASN A 34 -6.02 -67.91 -35.10
N LYS A 35 -4.87 -68.08 -34.43
CA LYS A 35 -4.50 -67.30 -33.24
C LYS A 35 -3.96 -65.92 -33.62
N VAL A 36 -4.86 -65.01 -34.03
CA VAL A 36 -4.58 -63.58 -34.19
C VAL A 36 -4.27 -62.98 -32.80
N LYS A 37 -3.08 -62.38 -32.66
CA LYS A 37 -2.59 -61.87 -31.39
C LYS A 37 -3.08 -60.44 -31.14
N HIS A 38 -4.02 -60.27 -30.22
CA HIS A 38 -4.33 -58.97 -29.64
C HIS A 38 -3.42 -58.73 -28.43
N TYR A 39 -2.39 -57.92 -28.58
CA TYR A 39 -1.57 -57.47 -27.45
C TYR A 39 -2.03 -56.09 -27.01
N THR A 40 -2.49 -55.97 -25.77
CA THR A 40 -2.66 -54.66 -25.14
C THR A 40 -1.28 -54.15 -24.70
N PRO A 41 -0.93 -52.89 -24.99
CA PRO A 41 0.33 -52.32 -24.51
C PRO A 41 0.29 -52.23 -22.98
N LEU A 42 1.38 -52.65 -22.34
CA LEU A 42 1.55 -52.50 -20.90
C LEU A 42 1.63 -51.00 -20.56
N VAL A 43 0.73 -50.51 -19.72
CA VAL A 43 0.73 -49.11 -19.24
C VAL A 43 1.21 -49.11 -17.78
N CYS A 44 2.33 -48.44 -17.51
CA CYS A 44 2.80 -48.23 -16.14
C CYS A 44 1.81 -47.37 -15.35
N GLU A 45 1.69 -47.66 -14.05
CA GLU A 45 0.82 -46.89 -13.17
C GLU A 45 1.23 -45.41 -13.11
N LYS A 46 0.34 -44.52 -13.54
CA LYS A 46 0.55 -43.06 -13.47
C LYS A 46 0.24 -42.57 -12.06
N LYS A 47 1.19 -41.88 -11.43
CA LYS A 47 0.95 -41.21 -10.14
C LYS A 47 0.06 -39.99 -10.32
N LYS A 48 -0.87 -39.79 -9.38
CA LYS A 48 -1.72 -38.60 -9.35
C LYS A 48 -0.88 -37.36 -9.02
N PRO A 49 -1.18 -36.19 -9.62
CA PRO A 49 -0.47 -34.95 -9.31
C PRO A 49 -0.72 -34.53 -7.86
N VAL A 50 0.31 -33.95 -7.23
CA VAL A 50 0.22 -33.43 -5.86
C VAL A 50 -0.62 -32.14 -5.86
N PRO A 51 -1.62 -32.01 -4.99
CA PRO A 51 -2.41 -30.79 -4.90
C PRO A 51 -1.58 -29.59 -4.44
N LEU A 52 -2.00 -28.39 -4.84
CA LEU A 52 -1.38 -27.14 -4.42
C LEU A 52 -1.45 -26.97 -2.89
N LYS A 53 -0.38 -26.42 -2.31
CA LYS A 53 -0.34 -26.09 -0.89
C LYS A 53 -1.30 -24.95 -0.60
N GLN A 54 -2.30 -25.22 0.23
CA GLN A 54 -3.23 -24.22 0.73
C GLN A 54 -2.65 -23.55 1.98
N TYR A 55 -2.70 -22.22 2.04
CA TYR A 55 -2.28 -21.45 3.20
C TYR A 55 -3.48 -20.91 3.95
N THR A 56 -3.43 -20.96 5.28
CA THR A 56 -4.48 -20.38 6.12
C THR A 56 -4.30 -18.87 6.24
N PRO A 57 -5.36 -18.07 6.01
CA PRO A 57 -5.29 -16.62 6.17
C PRO A 57 -5.11 -16.26 7.65
N LYS A 58 -4.27 -15.26 7.92
CA LYS A 58 -4.03 -14.75 9.28
C LYS A 58 -5.13 -13.75 9.67
N ILE A 59 -6.26 -14.28 10.16
CA ILE A 59 -7.42 -13.49 10.58
C ILE A 59 -7.36 -13.25 12.10
N VAL A 60 -7.72 -12.04 12.55
CA VAL A 60 -7.91 -11.73 13.97
C VAL A 60 -9.38 -11.95 14.34
N LYS A 61 -9.66 -12.64 15.45
CA LYS A 61 -11.02 -12.99 15.89
C LYS A 61 -11.93 -11.78 16.13
N VAL A 62 -11.36 -10.68 16.60
CA VAL A 62 -12.07 -9.41 16.85
C VAL A 62 -11.27 -8.29 16.20
N LEU A 63 -11.80 -7.78 15.08
CA LEU A 63 -11.22 -6.66 14.36
C LEU A 63 -11.83 -5.35 14.87
N GLU A 64 -11.10 -4.64 15.72
CA GLU A 64 -11.50 -3.29 16.13
C GLU A 64 -11.01 -2.25 15.12
N PHE A 65 -11.92 -1.67 14.35
CA PHE A 65 -11.59 -0.59 13.43
C PHE A 65 -11.03 0.62 14.18
N GLY A 66 -9.89 1.14 13.73
CA GLY A 66 -9.22 2.31 14.34
C GLY A 66 -8.16 1.98 15.40
N ARG A 67 -8.09 0.75 15.92
CA ARG A 67 -7.00 0.32 16.81
C ARG A 67 -5.90 -0.40 16.04
N LYS A 68 -4.66 0.06 16.18
CA LYS A 68 -3.49 -0.59 15.59
C LYS A 68 -3.08 -1.77 16.48
N GLN A 69 -3.56 -2.97 16.16
CA GLN A 69 -3.27 -4.19 16.91
C GLN A 69 -1.91 -4.85 16.58
N ALA A 70 -1.14 -4.29 15.65
CA ALA A 70 0.13 -4.86 15.22
C ALA A 70 1.29 -4.50 16.17
N GLY A 71 2.16 -5.47 16.43
CA GLY A 71 3.43 -5.30 17.16
C GLY A 71 3.40 -5.77 18.61
N SER A 72 4.57 -5.70 19.27
CA SER A 72 4.71 -6.00 20.69
C SER A 72 4.10 -4.88 21.55
N LYS A 73 3.64 -5.20 22.77
CA LYS A 73 3.10 -4.23 23.73
C LYS A 73 4.04 -3.03 23.93
N LYS A 74 5.34 -3.29 24.09
CA LYS A 74 6.38 -2.24 24.25
C LYS A 74 6.44 -1.27 23.07
N GLU A 75 6.27 -1.76 21.84
CA GLU A 75 6.28 -0.89 20.65
C GLU A 75 5.01 -0.05 20.56
N GLN A 76 3.87 -0.61 20.95
CA GLN A 76 2.61 0.12 20.99
C GLN A 76 2.66 1.25 22.02
N GLU A 77 3.18 0.98 23.22
CA GLU A 77 3.38 1.98 24.27
C GLU A 77 4.32 3.09 23.81
N ARG A 78 5.45 2.75 23.17
CA ARG A 78 6.38 3.75 22.61
C ARG A 78 5.69 4.63 21.57
N LYS A 79 4.91 4.05 20.66
CA LYS A 79 4.15 4.80 19.64
C LYS A 79 3.11 5.71 20.27
N GLN A 80 2.38 5.23 21.28
CA GLN A 80 1.41 6.04 22.02
C GLN A 80 2.09 7.21 22.72
N LEU A 81 3.24 7.00 23.36
CA LEU A 81 4.01 8.03 24.04
C LEU A 81 4.46 9.13 23.06
N ILE A 82 5.01 8.73 21.91
CA ILE A 82 5.41 9.68 20.85
C ILE A 82 4.20 10.48 20.34
N GLN A 83 3.05 9.83 20.15
CA GLN A 83 1.85 10.50 19.67
C GLN A 83 1.33 11.52 20.69
N ARG A 84 1.29 11.16 21.98
CA ARG A 84 0.91 12.06 23.07
C ARG A 84 1.85 13.27 23.11
N HIS A 85 3.15 13.04 23.15
CA HIS A 85 4.15 14.11 23.16
C HIS A 85 3.98 15.08 21.97
N LYS A 86 3.81 14.55 20.75
CA LYS A 86 3.57 15.39 19.55
C LYS A 86 2.27 16.18 19.63
N ARG A 87 1.22 15.65 20.25
CA ARG A 87 -0.06 16.34 20.41
C ARG A 87 0.06 17.49 21.41
N GLU A 88 0.67 17.24 22.56
CA GLU A 88 0.90 18.25 23.59
C GLU A 88 1.80 19.38 23.08
N LEU A 89 2.92 19.04 22.45
CA LEU A 89 3.85 20.02 21.86
C LEU A 89 3.15 20.91 20.83
N LYS A 90 2.33 20.32 19.95
CA LYS A 90 1.53 21.10 18.98
C LYS A 90 0.48 21.98 19.66
N GLY A 91 -0.09 21.54 20.77
CA GLY A 91 -0.99 22.35 21.61
C GLY A 91 -0.28 23.57 22.16
N ALA A 92 0.83 23.36 22.88
CA ALA A 92 1.63 24.42 23.49
C ALA A 92 2.09 25.46 22.46
N ILE A 93 2.62 25.02 21.31
CA ILE A 93 3.05 25.94 20.24
C ILE A 93 1.88 26.78 19.71
N ARG A 94 0.67 26.21 19.62
CA ARG A 94 -0.51 26.96 19.16
C ARG A 94 -0.93 28.04 20.15
N GLU A 95 -0.91 27.75 21.44
CA GLU A 95 -1.24 28.75 22.47
C GLU A 95 -0.20 29.87 22.48
N ILE A 96 1.10 29.55 22.47
CA ILE A 96 2.18 30.56 22.38
C ILE A 96 1.99 31.48 21.17
N ARG A 97 1.57 30.93 20.02
CA ARG A 97 1.31 31.76 18.83
C ARG A 97 0.11 32.68 19.00
N LYS A 98 -0.96 32.23 19.65
CA LYS A 98 -2.13 33.07 19.94
C LYS A 98 -1.75 34.20 20.91
N ASP A 99 -0.99 33.88 21.95
CA ASP A 99 -0.54 34.85 22.95
C ASP A 99 0.34 35.93 22.30
N ASN A 100 1.29 35.52 21.45
CA ASN A 100 2.12 36.46 20.70
C ASN A 100 1.29 37.38 19.79
N GLN A 101 0.26 36.84 19.11
CA GLN A 101 -0.65 37.66 18.29
C GLN A 101 -1.45 38.64 19.14
N TYR A 102 -1.91 38.21 20.32
CA TYR A 102 -2.63 39.07 21.25
C TYR A 102 -1.74 40.23 21.74
N LEU A 103 -0.53 39.91 22.20
CA LEU A 103 0.45 40.92 22.65
C LEU A 103 0.78 41.91 21.54
N ALA A 104 1.01 41.45 20.31
CA ALA A 104 1.28 42.32 19.17
C ALA A 104 0.12 43.29 18.89
N ARG A 105 -1.13 42.81 18.95
CA ARG A 105 -2.32 43.66 18.77
C ARG A 105 -2.43 44.71 19.88
N MET A 106 -2.22 44.31 21.13
CA MET A 106 -2.29 45.19 22.29
C MET A 106 -1.23 46.29 22.23
N GLN A 107 0.02 45.93 21.92
CA GLN A 107 1.11 46.89 21.74
C GLN A 107 0.81 47.87 20.61
N LEU A 108 0.28 47.38 19.48
CA LEU A 108 -0.09 48.23 18.36
C LEU A 108 -1.19 49.23 18.76
N SER A 109 -2.26 48.78 19.43
CA SER A 109 -3.32 49.68 19.89
C SER A 109 -2.80 50.77 20.82
N GLU A 110 -1.91 50.40 21.74
CA GLU A 110 -1.31 51.35 22.68
C GLU A 110 -0.44 52.40 21.98
N ILE A 111 0.37 51.98 21.01
CA ILE A 111 1.18 52.88 20.18
C ILE A 111 0.28 53.84 19.39
N MET A 112 -0.77 53.33 18.76
CA MET A 112 -1.71 54.14 17.99
C MET A 112 -2.41 55.20 18.86
N GLU A 113 -2.84 54.81 20.06
CA GLU A 113 -3.47 55.73 21.01
C GLU A 113 -2.49 56.82 21.49
N ARG A 114 -1.27 56.43 21.88
CA ARG A 114 -0.21 57.37 22.27
C ARG A 114 0.11 58.36 21.16
N ASP A 115 0.25 57.88 19.93
CA ASP A 115 0.52 58.74 18.77
C ASP A 115 -0.64 59.66 18.44
N ALA A 116 -1.89 59.19 18.54
CA ALA A 116 -3.07 60.02 18.34
C ALA A 116 -3.14 61.14 19.39
N ALA A 117 -2.91 60.82 20.66
CA ALA A 117 -2.86 61.81 21.74
C ALA A 117 -1.75 62.84 21.53
N ARG A 118 -0.55 62.39 21.15
CA ARG A 118 0.58 63.28 20.84
C ARG A 118 0.26 64.20 19.66
N LYS A 119 -0.26 63.66 18.55
CA LYS A 119 -0.62 64.44 17.36
C LYS A 119 -1.68 65.50 17.66
N ARG A 120 -2.70 65.16 18.48
CA ARG A 120 -3.71 66.12 18.95
C ARG A 120 -3.08 67.28 19.72
N LYS A 121 -2.25 66.99 20.73
CA LYS A 121 -1.54 68.01 21.51
C LYS A 121 -0.65 68.91 20.66
N VAL A 122 0.12 68.32 19.73
CA VAL A 122 0.99 69.09 18.83
C VAL A 122 0.16 70.01 17.94
N LYS A 123 -0.99 69.55 17.43
CA LYS A 123 -1.89 70.36 16.62
C LYS A 123 -2.48 71.53 17.43
N GLU A 124 -2.85 71.31 18.68
CA GLU A 124 -3.33 72.37 19.58
C GLU A 124 -2.26 73.42 19.84
N LEU A 125 -1.02 73.01 20.15
CA LEU A 125 0.11 73.92 20.39
C LEU A 125 0.48 74.74 19.15
N LEU A 126 0.50 74.13 17.96
CA LEU A 126 0.74 74.85 16.72
C LEU A 126 -0.40 75.81 16.39
N GLY A 127 -1.65 75.42 16.70
CA GLY A 127 -2.81 76.29 16.59
C GLY A 127 -2.71 77.53 17.48
N SER A 128 -2.34 77.36 18.76
CA SER A 128 -2.17 78.49 19.68
C SER A 128 -0.99 79.40 19.33
N LEU A 129 0.11 78.83 18.81
CA LEU A 129 1.23 79.62 18.30
C LEU A 129 0.81 80.48 17.09
N ALA A 130 0.05 79.89 16.16
CA ALA A 130 -0.46 80.61 14.99
C ALA A 130 -1.41 81.75 15.38
N THR A 131 -2.25 81.58 16.40
CA THR A 131 -3.11 82.66 16.90
C THR A 131 -2.29 83.79 17.52
N GLN A 132 -1.25 83.48 18.31
CA GLN A 132 -0.36 84.50 18.88
C GLN A 132 0.36 85.31 17.80
N GLU A 133 0.87 84.65 16.76
CA GLU A 133 1.47 85.36 15.61
C GLU A 133 0.47 86.27 14.91
N GLY A 134 -0.78 85.80 14.74
CA GLY A 134 -1.87 86.58 14.15
C GLY A 134 -2.19 87.84 14.95
N GLU A 135 -2.32 87.71 16.28
CA GLU A 135 -2.53 88.81 17.22
C GLU A 135 -1.37 89.81 17.19
N TRP A 136 -0.13 89.32 17.21
CA TRP A 136 1.06 90.17 17.13
C TRP A 136 1.10 90.98 15.82
N LYS A 137 0.81 90.35 14.67
CA LYS A 137 0.70 91.04 13.38
C LYS A 137 -0.42 92.08 13.37
N ALA A 138 -1.57 91.79 14.00
CA ALA A 138 -2.67 92.74 14.14
C ALA A 138 -2.26 93.96 15.00
N MET A 139 -1.61 93.73 16.14
CA MET A 139 -1.05 94.78 17.00
C MET A 139 -0.03 95.65 16.26
N LYS A 140 0.87 95.03 15.48
CA LYS A 140 1.86 95.74 14.67
C LYS A 140 1.21 96.64 13.62
N ARG A 141 0.15 96.18 12.94
CA ARG A 141 -0.61 97.00 11.98
C ARG A 141 -1.31 98.19 12.64
N LYS A 142 -1.94 97.99 13.80
CA LYS A 142 -2.58 99.08 14.55
C LYS A 142 -1.58 100.16 14.97
N LYS A 143 -0.38 99.78 15.41
CA LYS A 143 0.71 100.72 15.73
C LYS A 143 1.22 101.53 14.54
N LEU A 144 1.05 101.05 13.31
CA LEU A 144 1.51 101.74 12.10
C LEU A 144 0.48 102.75 11.57
N ASN A 145 -0.81 102.54 11.89
CA ASN A 145 -1.93 103.38 11.44
C ASN A 145 -2.30 104.49 12.45
N ASN A 146 -1.73 104.47 13.65
CA ASN A 146 -1.77 105.56 14.63
C ASN A 146 -0.47 106.37 14.53
#